data_AF-A0A9P0DPN9-F1
#
_entry.id   AF-A0A9P0DPN9-F1
#
_cell.length_a   1.000
_cell.length_b   1.000
_cell.length_c   1.000
_cell.angle_alpha   90.00
_cell.angle_beta   90.00
_cell.angle_gamma   90.00
#
_symmetry.space_group_name_H-M   'P 1'
#
loop_
_entity.id
_entity.type
_entity.pdbx_description
1 polymer ?
#
loop_
_entity_poly.entity_id
_entity_poly.type
_entity_poly.pdbx_seq_one_letter_code
_entity_poly.pdbx_strand_id
1 'polypeptide(L)'
;MEDEIPYNELYKVGDHLILKLCCNDIFEGDFSAGGKNRIDLINTKQHNNPNKLGGILSFYRNEIDNIHQLKTKMTIKPEEPIENDIQDLKKINMVEEEYERLKEMARSYVYLENADNRYYEAVKSLGDAELIGVVALGMEDSRTAVIKLLVICNFKQVYIFDMTNMKNRSFYQELKEILESEYTCKVVHGGGPLIDILYRNYKVYMKYVFDTQVVDLIIEKNKKRKMLSQMRDISECLVEYLNFPSSLLKNALDVTIKQWAHRPLSDRKKLYASQLVTYLITLKEDMQKILFSEMYKAIENVHDHYYYMNCYDFSKKMRDNSVSEDIEKLIPMLNKSSLDTETENVGSVSSSGTNVQKM
;
A
#
# COMPACT_ATOMS: atom_id res chain seq x y z
N MET A 1 -21.77 -45.74 -15.58
CA MET A 1 -21.48 -44.86 -14.44
C MET A 1 -20.01 -45.05 -14.18
N GLU A 2 -19.19 -44.24 -14.84
CA GLU A 2 -17.75 -44.23 -14.62
C GLU A 2 -17.53 -43.38 -13.37
N ASP A 3 -16.92 -43.98 -12.35
CA ASP A 3 -16.58 -43.33 -11.11
C ASP A 3 -15.58 -42.20 -11.40
N GLU A 4 -16.04 -40.94 -11.38
CA GLU A 4 -15.16 -39.78 -11.47
C GLU A 4 -14.23 -39.77 -10.25
N ILE A 5 -12.96 -40.06 -10.49
CA ILE A 5 -11.90 -39.98 -9.48
C ILE A 5 -11.90 -38.56 -8.89
N PRO A 6 -11.98 -38.39 -7.56
CA PRO A 6 -11.91 -37.08 -6.94
C PRO A 6 -10.64 -36.33 -7.35
N TYR A 7 -10.76 -35.05 -7.72
CA TYR A 7 -9.66 -34.25 -8.27
C TYR A 7 -8.40 -34.18 -7.38
N ASN A 8 -8.55 -34.46 -6.10
CA ASN A 8 -7.48 -34.49 -5.10
C ASN A 8 -6.60 -35.77 -5.19
N GLU A 9 -6.91 -36.70 -6.09
CA GLU A 9 -6.20 -37.99 -6.25
C GLU A 9 -5.38 -38.11 -7.55
N LEU A 10 -5.45 -37.12 -8.46
CA LEU A 10 -4.78 -37.16 -9.77
C LEU A 10 -3.26 -36.93 -9.71
N TYR A 11 -2.80 -36.06 -8.81
CA TYR A 11 -1.38 -35.72 -8.64
C TYR A 11 -1.03 -35.65 -7.15
N LYS A 12 0.13 -36.17 -6.78
CA LYS A 12 0.69 -36.15 -5.43
C LYS A 12 1.71 -35.02 -5.32
N VAL A 13 1.82 -34.44 -4.12
CA VAL A 13 2.85 -33.43 -3.83
C VAL A 13 4.23 -33.99 -4.19
N GLY A 14 4.98 -33.25 -5.00
CA GLY A 14 6.27 -33.65 -5.57
C GLY A 14 6.20 -34.31 -6.95
N ASP A 15 5.01 -34.55 -7.51
CA ASP A 15 4.88 -35.04 -8.89
C ASP A 15 5.38 -33.97 -9.86
N HIS A 16 6.28 -34.37 -10.76
CA HIS A 16 6.84 -33.44 -11.74
C HIS A 16 5.89 -33.30 -12.94
N LEU A 17 5.35 -32.10 -13.15
CA LEU A 17 4.32 -31.81 -14.14
C LEU A 17 4.84 -30.84 -15.21
N ILE A 18 4.41 -31.07 -16.44
CA ILE A 18 4.54 -30.13 -17.57
C ILE A 18 3.13 -29.68 -17.96
N LEU A 19 2.89 -28.38 -17.86
CA LEU A 19 1.64 -27.72 -18.23
C LEU A 19 1.84 -26.98 -19.54
N LYS A 20 1.03 -27.31 -20.54
CA LYS A 20 0.89 -26.49 -21.75
C LYS A 20 -0.37 -25.66 -21.62
N LEU A 21 -0.23 -24.34 -21.69
CA LEU A 21 -1.36 -23.42 -21.62
C LEU A 21 -2.00 -23.21 -23.00
N CYS A 22 -3.24 -22.73 -23.00
CA CYS A 22 -3.99 -22.35 -24.21
C CYS A 22 -3.26 -21.27 -25.05
N CYS A 23 -2.41 -20.46 -24.42
CA CYS A 23 -1.55 -19.47 -25.08
C CYS A 23 -0.27 -20.08 -25.71
N ASN A 24 -0.10 -21.39 -25.68
CA ASN A 24 1.11 -22.15 -26.05
C ASN A 24 2.33 -21.95 -25.14
N ASP A 25 2.19 -21.28 -23.99
CA ASP A 25 3.24 -21.27 -22.97
C ASP A 25 3.39 -22.66 -22.36
N ILE A 26 4.63 -23.06 -22.07
CA ILE A 26 4.95 -24.36 -21.47
C ILE A 26 5.67 -24.12 -20.15
N PHE A 27 5.07 -24.62 -19.07
CA PHE A 27 5.61 -24.58 -17.72
C PHE A 27 5.94 -26.00 -17.26
N GLU A 28 7.05 -26.16 -16.58
CA GLU A 28 7.54 -27.42 -16.00
C GLU A 28 7.86 -27.18 -14.53
N GLY A 29 7.36 -28.00 -13.61
CA GLY A 29 7.61 -27.83 -12.18
C GLY A 29 7.02 -28.95 -11.33
N ASP A 30 7.28 -28.90 -10.02
CA ASP A 30 6.81 -29.92 -9.08
C ASP A 30 5.45 -29.52 -8.51
N PHE A 31 4.48 -30.44 -8.53
CA PHE A 31 3.16 -30.23 -7.96
C PHE A 31 3.27 -29.98 -6.45
N SER A 32 2.80 -28.82 -6.00
CA SER A 32 2.82 -28.45 -4.58
C SER A 32 1.45 -28.55 -3.95
N ALA A 33 0.43 -28.06 -4.65
CA ALA A 33 -0.97 -28.09 -4.22
C ALA A 33 -1.88 -27.92 -5.43
N GLY A 34 -3.18 -28.09 -5.25
CA GLY A 34 -4.15 -27.88 -6.31
C GLY A 34 -5.52 -28.40 -5.93
N GLY A 35 -6.51 -28.07 -6.74
CA GLY A 35 -7.89 -28.51 -6.54
C GLY A 35 -8.63 -28.65 -7.86
N LYS A 36 -9.97 -28.65 -7.78
CA LYS A 36 -10.85 -28.83 -8.93
C LYS A 36 -10.60 -27.85 -10.08
N ASN A 37 -10.13 -26.63 -9.79
CA ASN A 37 -9.98 -25.56 -10.76
C ASN A 37 -8.53 -25.05 -10.93
N ARG A 38 -7.57 -25.54 -10.15
CA ARG A 38 -6.22 -24.97 -10.07
C ARG A 38 -5.14 -26.02 -9.88
N ILE A 39 -3.95 -25.76 -10.43
CA ILE A 39 -2.72 -26.51 -10.19
C ILE A 39 -1.65 -25.53 -9.72
N ASP A 40 -0.99 -25.84 -8.60
CA ASP A 40 0.09 -25.04 -8.05
C ASP A 40 1.42 -25.80 -8.24
N LEU A 41 2.38 -25.18 -8.92
CA LEU A 41 3.72 -25.71 -9.14
C LEU A 41 4.76 -24.92 -8.34
N ILE A 42 5.80 -25.61 -7.88
CA ILE A 42 7.04 -25.02 -7.36
C ILE A 42 8.21 -25.41 -8.27
N ASN A 43 9.38 -24.82 -8.02
CA ASN A 43 10.59 -25.03 -8.83
C ASN A 43 10.32 -24.85 -10.34
N THR A 44 9.43 -23.92 -10.70
CA THR A 44 8.87 -23.87 -12.03
C THR A 44 9.82 -23.23 -13.03
N LYS A 45 9.90 -23.83 -14.21
CA LYS A 45 10.64 -23.36 -15.37
C LYS A 45 9.67 -23.14 -16.51
N GLN A 46 9.78 -21.98 -17.17
CA GLN A 46 9.05 -21.70 -18.39
C GLN A 46 9.96 -21.99 -19.59
N HIS A 47 9.53 -22.83 -20.53
CA HIS A 47 10.39 -23.29 -21.63
C HIS A 47 10.60 -22.23 -22.72
N ASN A 48 9.66 -21.29 -22.86
CA ASN A 48 9.74 -20.18 -23.80
C ASN A 48 10.25 -18.88 -23.17
N ASN A 49 10.72 -18.90 -21.91
CA ASN A 49 11.26 -17.74 -21.21
C ASN A 49 12.43 -18.14 -20.29
N PRO A 50 13.67 -17.64 -20.48
CA PRO A 50 14.84 -18.05 -19.71
C PRO A 50 14.88 -17.55 -18.25
N ASN A 51 13.80 -16.94 -17.75
CA ASN A 51 13.70 -16.50 -16.36
C ASN A 51 13.52 -17.69 -15.41
N LYS A 52 14.32 -17.74 -14.34
CA LYS A 52 14.06 -18.64 -13.20
C LYS A 52 12.86 -18.10 -12.44
N LEU A 53 11.74 -18.83 -12.47
CA LEU A 53 10.55 -18.47 -11.71
C LEU A 53 10.72 -19.02 -10.29
N GLY A 54 10.68 -18.12 -9.30
CA GLY A 54 10.75 -18.48 -7.89
C GLY A 54 9.36 -18.43 -7.25
N GLY A 55 9.13 -19.28 -6.25
CA GLY A 55 7.87 -19.35 -5.52
C GLY A 55 6.85 -20.33 -6.12
N ILE A 56 5.65 -20.32 -5.55
CA ILE A 56 4.52 -21.14 -5.99
C ILE A 56 3.84 -20.41 -7.16
N LEU A 57 3.69 -21.10 -8.30
CA LEU A 57 2.93 -20.62 -9.45
C LEU A 57 1.62 -21.38 -9.58
N SER A 58 0.52 -20.65 -9.57
CA SER A 58 -0.83 -21.18 -9.73
C SER A 58 -1.32 -21.03 -11.16
N PHE A 59 -1.85 -22.12 -11.71
CA PHE A 59 -2.43 -22.18 -13.05
C PHE A 59 -3.89 -22.62 -12.96
N TYR A 60 -4.81 -21.87 -13.56
CA TYR A 60 -6.20 -22.30 -13.61
C TYR A 60 -6.39 -23.34 -14.71
N ARG A 61 -7.20 -24.37 -14.43
CA ARG A 61 -7.37 -25.51 -15.35
C ARG A 61 -8.02 -25.12 -16.68
N ASN A 62 -8.81 -24.05 -16.71
CA ASN A 62 -9.38 -23.49 -17.95
C ASN A 62 -8.31 -22.83 -18.84
N GLU A 63 -7.15 -22.48 -18.30
CA GLU A 63 -6.02 -21.92 -19.04
C GLU A 63 -5.06 -23.02 -19.51
N ILE A 64 -5.23 -24.25 -19.04
CA ILE A 64 -4.36 -25.38 -19.35
C ILE A 64 -4.96 -26.18 -20.51
N ASP A 65 -4.22 -26.24 -21.61
CA ASP A 65 -4.54 -27.06 -22.78
C ASP A 65 -4.20 -28.53 -22.51
N ASN A 66 -3.03 -28.82 -21.93
CA ASN A 66 -2.58 -30.19 -21.65
C ASN A 66 -1.70 -30.30 -20.39
N ILE A 67 -1.75 -31.44 -19.70
CA ILE A 67 -0.92 -31.77 -18.52
C ILE A 67 -0.19 -33.10 -18.75
N HIS A 68 1.13 -33.10 -18.59
CA HIS A 68 1.97 -34.30 -18.64
C HIS A 68 2.74 -34.51 -17.33
N GLN A 69 2.58 -35.68 -16.70
CA GLN A 69 3.36 -36.06 -15.52
C GLN A 69 4.59 -36.88 -15.93
N LEU A 70 5.77 -36.44 -15.50
CA LEU A 70 7.03 -37.17 -15.70
C LEU A 70 7.21 -38.20 -14.56
N LYS A 71 7.27 -39.49 -14.91
CA LYS A 71 7.55 -40.58 -13.96
C LYS A 71 9.04 -40.63 -13.63
N THR A 72 9.50 -39.81 -12.69
CA THR A 72 10.91 -39.80 -12.29
C THR A 72 11.15 -40.76 -11.12
N LYS A 73 12.01 -41.78 -11.32
CA LYS A 73 12.49 -42.68 -10.26
C LYS A 73 13.29 -41.88 -9.22
N MET A 74 12.85 -41.96 -7.97
CA MET A 74 13.42 -41.23 -6.83
C MET A 74 14.90 -41.59 -6.62
N THR A 75 15.77 -40.59 -6.56
CA THR A 75 17.02 -40.67 -5.78
C THR A 75 17.14 -39.38 -4.98
N ILE A 76 16.63 -39.39 -3.74
CA ILE A 76 16.77 -38.28 -2.79
C ILE A 76 18.15 -38.41 -2.14
N LYS A 77 18.95 -37.34 -2.18
CA LYS A 77 19.95 -37.06 -1.15
C LYS A 77 19.35 -36.01 -0.20
N PRO A 78 19.40 -36.22 1.12
CA PRO A 78 18.81 -35.28 2.08
C PRO A 78 19.74 -34.08 2.27
N GLU A 79 19.22 -32.88 2.06
CA GLU A 79 19.75 -31.65 2.67
C GLU A 79 18.85 -31.27 3.85
N GLU A 80 19.49 -30.74 4.89
CA GLU A 80 19.02 -30.61 6.27
C GLU A 80 17.78 -29.70 6.42
N PRO A 81 16.94 -29.92 7.46
CA PRO A 81 15.71 -29.18 7.65
C PRO A 81 16.02 -27.74 8.10
N ILE A 82 15.60 -26.75 7.30
CA ILE A 82 15.49 -25.37 7.74
C ILE A 82 14.26 -25.27 8.64
N GLU A 83 14.47 -25.51 9.93
CA GLU A 83 13.43 -25.62 10.96
C GLU A 83 12.92 -24.25 11.48
N ASN A 84 13.10 -23.14 10.74
CA ASN A 84 12.87 -21.79 11.28
C ASN A 84 11.90 -20.85 10.52
N ASP A 85 11.17 -21.29 9.49
CA ASP A 85 10.28 -20.37 8.73
C ASP A 85 8.76 -20.67 8.81
N ILE A 86 8.31 -21.52 9.75
CA ILE A 86 6.87 -21.87 9.92
C ILE A 86 6.27 -21.18 11.16
N GLN A 87 6.67 -19.95 11.47
CA GLN A 87 6.15 -19.26 12.67
C GLN A 87 5.42 -17.92 12.47
N ASP A 88 5.16 -17.43 11.25
CA ASP A 88 4.21 -16.30 11.12
C ASP A 88 3.69 -16.08 9.68
N LEU A 89 2.98 -17.06 9.09
CA LEU A 89 2.11 -16.76 7.94
C LEU A 89 0.82 -16.10 8.45
N LYS A 90 0.94 -14.91 9.04
CA LYS A 90 -0.22 -14.05 9.25
C LYS A 90 -0.77 -13.71 7.85
N LYS A 91 -2.05 -13.97 7.63
CA LYS A 91 -2.74 -13.59 6.39
C LYS A 91 -2.58 -12.07 6.20
N ILE A 92 -2.33 -11.64 4.97
CA ILE A 92 -2.33 -10.22 4.60
C ILE A 92 -3.62 -9.58 5.15
N ASN A 93 -3.51 -8.41 5.78
CA ASN A 93 -4.64 -7.67 6.36
C ASN A 93 -5.41 -6.91 5.27
N MET A 94 -5.89 -7.65 4.29
CA MET A 94 -6.64 -7.15 3.13
C MET A 94 -7.51 -8.28 2.58
N VAL A 95 -8.64 -7.91 1.98
CA VAL A 95 -9.44 -8.86 1.21
C VAL A 95 -8.68 -9.30 -0.05
N GLU A 96 -8.85 -10.56 -0.44
CA GLU A 96 -8.04 -11.18 -1.50
C GLU A 96 -8.30 -10.51 -2.86
N GLU A 97 -9.54 -10.11 -3.14
CA GLU A 97 -9.92 -9.43 -4.37
C GLU A 97 -9.21 -8.07 -4.52
N GLU A 98 -9.08 -7.32 -3.43
CA GLU A 98 -8.37 -6.04 -3.44
C GLU A 98 -6.86 -6.24 -3.64
N TYR A 99 -6.29 -7.26 -3.01
CA TYR A 99 -4.87 -7.59 -3.19
C TYR A 99 -4.57 -8.01 -4.63
N GLU A 100 -5.42 -8.83 -5.25
CA GLU A 100 -5.29 -9.21 -6.66
C GLU A 100 -5.47 -8.00 -7.60
N ARG A 101 -6.44 -7.13 -7.31
CA ARG A 101 -6.65 -5.88 -8.06
C ARG A 101 -5.41 -4.99 -8.03
N LEU A 102 -4.78 -4.81 -6.87
CA LEU A 102 -3.56 -4.02 -6.72
C LEU A 102 -2.38 -4.65 -7.48
N LYS A 103 -2.23 -5.97 -7.44
CA LYS A 103 -1.22 -6.71 -8.21
C LYS A 103 -1.43 -6.55 -9.72
N GLU A 104 -2.66 -6.60 -10.19
CA GLU A 104 -3.00 -6.39 -11.61
C GLU A 104 -2.74 -4.94 -12.02
N MET A 105 -3.17 -3.98 -11.19
CA MET A 105 -2.93 -2.54 -11.40
C MET A 105 -1.42 -2.23 -11.49
N ALA A 106 -0.60 -2.87 -10.65
CA ALA A 106 0.85 -2.72 -10.69
C ALA A 106 1.46 -3.20 -12.02
N ARG A 107 0.88 -4.23 -12.66
CA ARG A 107 1.36 -4.81 -13.93
C ARG A 107 0.79 -4.14 -15.17
N SER A 108 -0.41 -3.55 -15.08
CA SER A 108 -1.13 -2.91 -16.18
C SER A 108 -0.84 -1.41 -16.31
N TYR A 109 0.33 -0.94 -15.84
CA TYR A 109 0.71 0.48 -15.86
C TYR A 109 0.69 1.07 -17.28
N VAL A 110 0.44 2.38 -17.37
CA VAL A 110 0.55 3.16 -18.61
C VAL A 110 1.83 3.97 -18.59
N TYR A 111 2.73 3.69 -19.53
CA TYR A 111 3.98 4.45 -19.70
C TYR A 111 3.80 5.61 -20.70
N LEU A 112 4.11 6.82 -20.24
CA LEU A 112 3.90 8.08 -20.94
C LEU A 112 5.23 8.80 -21.14
N GLU A 113 5.74 8.77 -22.38
CA GLU A 113 7.01 9.41 -22.77
C GLU A 113 6.84 10.71 -23.55
N ASN A 114 5.62 10.99 -24.00
CA ASN A 114 5.24 12.17 -24.74
C ASN A 114 3.88 12.68 -24.25
N ALA A 115 3.60 13.97 -24.46
CA ALA A 115 2.27 14.55 -24.27
C ALA A 115 1.37 14.26 -25.49
N ASP A 116 1.07 12.97 -25.70
CA ASP A 116 0.15 12.47 -26.72
C ASP A 116 -1.28 12.34 -26.16
N ASN A 117 -2.22 11.75 -26.93
CA ASN A 117 -3.59 11.56 -26.45
C ASN A 117 -3.67 10.75 -25.16
N ARG A 118 -2.79 9.74 -24.97
CA ARG A 118 -2.77 8.92 -23.76
C ARG A 118 -2.36 9.75 -22.54
N TYR A 119 -1.48 10.72 -22.72
CA TYR A 119 -1.14 11.67 -21.66
C TYR A 119 -2.35 12.49 -21.22
N TYR A 120 -3.10 13.06 -22.16
CA TYR A 120 -4.28 13.87 -21.82
C TYR A 120 -5.41 13.04 -21.21
N GLU A 121 -5.60 11.79 -21.66
CA GLU A 121 -6.51 10.83 -21.03
C GLU A 121 -6.09 10.50 -19.59
N ALA A 122 -4.79 10.29 -19.36
CA ALA A 122 -4.25 10.03 -18.03
C ALA A 122 -4.44 11.23 -17.09
N VAL A 123 -4.10 12.43 -17.54
CA VAL A 123 -4.29 13.68 -16.79
C VAL A 123 -5.77 13.88 -16.44
N LYS A 124 -6.69 13.67 -17.38
CA LYS A 124 -8.13 13.76 -17.11
C LYS A 124 -8.55 12.74 -16.04
N SER A 125 -8.16 11.49 -16.20
CA SER A 125 -8.42 10.40 -15.24
C SER A 125 -7.88 10.68 -13.82
N LEU A 126 -6.73 11.36 -13.73
CA LEU A 126 -6.15 11.80 -12.46
C LEU A 126 -6.82 13.04 -11.89
N GLY A 127 -7.22 14.00 -12.73
CA GLY A 127 -7.92 15.22 -12.32
C GLY A 127 -9.35 14.96 -11.83
N ASP A 128 -10.01 13.93 -12.36
CA ASP A 128 -11.34 13.49 -11.91
C ASP A 128 -11.28 12.66 -10.60
N ALA A 129 -10.09 12.32 -10.11
CA ALA A 129 -9.92 11.50 -8.92
C ALA A 129 -9.87 12.35 -7.63
N GLU A 130 -10.53 11.86 -6.58
CA GLU A 130 -10.45 12.45 -5.23
C GLU A 130 -9.13 12.12 -4.53
N LEU A 131 -8.55 10.95 -4.82
CA LEU A 131 -7.32 10.44 -4.23
C LEU A 131 -6.36 9.99 -5.33
N ILE A 132 -5.11 10.44 -5.25
CA ILE A 132 -4.02 9.94 -6.09
C ILE A 132 -2.80 9.59 -5.24
N GLY A 133 -2.12 8.49 -5.56
CA GLY A 133 -0.79 8.19 -5.03
C GLY A 133 0.28 8.87 -5.89
N VAL A 134 1.32 9.43 -5.29
CA VAL A 134 2.40 10.11 -6.01
C VAL A 134 3.77 9.67 -5.50
N VAL A 135 4.63 9.22 -6.43
CA VAL A 135 6.04 8.92 -6.20
C VAL A 135 6.89 9.58 -7.28
N ALA A 136 8.04 10.12 -6.90
CA ALA A 136 9.02 10.63 -7.84
C ALA A 136 10.33 9.85 -7.73
N LEU A 137 10.90 9.46 -8.86
CA LEU A 137 12.09 8.60 -8.94
C LEU A 137 13.20 9.25 -9.75
N GLY A 138 14.43 8.85 -9.44
CA GLY A 138 15.64 9.36 -10.09
C GLY A 138 16.00 10.80 -9.70
N MET A 139 15.49 11.29 -8.56
CA MET A 139 15.89 12.57 -7.99
C MET A 139 17.20 12.41 -7.22
N GLU A 140 18.15 13.31 -7.47
CA GLU A 140 19.38 13.41 -6.68
C GLU A 140 19.11 14.06 -5.33
N ASP A 141 19.99 13.83 -4.35
CA ASP A 141 19.94 14.46 -3.02
C ASP A 141 20.42 15.92 -3.07
N SER A 142 19.77 16.74 -3.90
CA SER A 142 20.08 18.14 -4.10
C SER A 142 18.82 18.95 -4.38
N ARG A 143 18.79 20.21 -3.92
CA ARG A 143 17.73 21.16 -4.26
C ARG A 143 17.69 21.51 -5.75
N THR A 144 18.76 21.24 -6.49
CA THR A 144 18.81 21.41 -7.96
C THR A 144 18.37 20.17 -8.72
N ALA A 145 17.94 19.10 -8.02
CA ALA A 145 17.54 17.87 -8.66
C ALA A 145 16.31 18.05 -9.55
N VAL A 146 16.27 17.28 -10.62
CA VAL A 146 15.13 17.23 -11.54
C VAL A 146 14.46 15.87 -11.41
N ILE A 147 13.14 15.87 -11.51
CA ILE A 147 12.33 14.65 -11.48
C ILE A 147 12.57 13.90 -12.80
N LYS A 148 13.01 12.63 -12.73
CA LYS A 148 13.25 11.81 -13.94
C LYS A 148 12.04 10.99 -14.32
N LEU A 149 11.32 10.48 -13.32
CA LEU A 149 10.05 9.80 -13.45
C LEU A 149 9.10 10.37 -12.40
N LEU A 150 7.89 10.73 -12.82
CA LEU A 150 6.79 11.02 -11.92
C LEU A 150 5.78 9.88 -12.09
N VAL A 151 5.52 9.14 -11.02
CA VAL A 151 4.64 7.99 -11.02
C VAL A 151 3.41 8.34 -10.21
N ILE A 152 2.25 8.28 -10.83
CA ILE A 152 0.98 8.67 -10.21
C ILE A 152 -0.02 7.54 -10.41
N CYS A 153 -0.77 7.18 -9.37
CA CYS A 153 -1.91 6.30 -9.50
C CYS A 153 -3.19 6.98 -9.03
N ASN A 154 -4.32 6.60 -9.60
CA ASN A 154 -5.60 6.67 -8.91
C ASN A 154 -6.00 5.25 -8.47
N PHE A 155 -7.24 5.05 -8.02
CA PHE A 155 -7.69 3.72 -7.60
C PHE A 155 -7.66 2.68 -8.71
N LYS A 156 -7.71 3.07 -10.00
CA LYS A 156 -7.87 2.12 -11.11
C LYS A 156 -6.58 1.85 -11.89
N GLN A 157 -5.68 2.82 -11.97
CA GLN A 157 -4.60 2.81 -12.94
C GLN A 157 -3.35 3.49 -12.40
N VAL A 158 -2.19 2.90 -12.70
CA VAL A 158 -0.89 3.56 -12.55
C VAL A 158 -0.44 4.19 -13.86
N TYR A 159 0.06 5.42 -13.79
CA TYR A 159 0.64 6.18 -14.87
C TYR A 159 2.10 6.53 -14.54
N ILE A 160 3.02 6.22 -15.45
CA ILE A 160 4.44 6.52 -15.33
C ILE A 160 4.77 7.61 -16.35
N PHE A 161 4.94 8.84 -15.87
CA PHE A 161 5.33 9.99 -16.67
C PHE A 161 6.86 10.06 -16.75
N ASP A 162 7.40 9.82 -17.95
CA ASP A 162 8.83 9.95 -18.23
C ASP A 162 9.20 11.41 -18.48
N MET A 163 9.42 12.10 -17.36
CA MET A 163 9.82 13.51 -17.32
C MET A 163 11.17 13.79 -18.01
N THR A 164 11.96 12.75 -18.32
CA THR A 164 13.23 12.90 -19.05
C THR A 164 13.01 13.03 -20.56
N ASN A 165 12.08 12.24 -21.11
CA ASN A 165 11.79 12.24 -22.55
C ASN A 165 10.75 13.32 -22.94
N MET A 166 9.90 13.70 -21.99
CA MET A 166 8.93 14.76 -22.13
C MET A 166 9.63 16.10 -22.43
N LYS A 167 9.52 16.57 -23.68
CA LYS A 167 10.35 17.63 -24.30
C LYS A 167 10.15 19.06 -23.75
N ASN A 168 9.32 19.24 -22.71
CA ASN A 168 9.03 20.57 -22.22
C ASN A 168 10.10 21.06 -21.22
N ARG A 169 10.58 22.30 -21.39
CA ARG A 169 11.51 22.92 -20.44
C ARG A 169 10.81 23.35 -19.15
N SER A 170 9.49 23.54 -19.19
CA SER A 170 8.65 23.83 -18.03
C SER A 170 7.87 22.60 -17.58
N PHE A 171 7.47 22.59 -16.30
CA PHE A 171 6.52 21.59 -15.80
C PHE A 171 5.21 21.66 -16.58
N TYR A 172 4.56 20.52 -16.76
CA TYR A 172 3.29 20.43 -17.49
C TYR A 172 2.17 21.07 -16.69
N GLN A 173 1.44 21.99 -17.30
CA GLN A 173 0.44 22.82 -16.62
C GLN A 173 -0.68 21.97 -16.03
N GLU A 174 -1.09 20.92 -16.73
CA GLU A 174 -2.19 20.06 -16.34
C GLU A 174 -1.80 19.17 -15.14
N LEU A 175 -0.57 18.65 -15.11
CA LEU A 175 -0.03 17.97 -13.93
C LEU A 175 0.13 18.93 -12.75
N LYS A 176 0.54 20.17 -13.01
CA LYS A 176 0.64 21.21 -11.97
C LYS A 176 -0.72 21.45 -11.33
N GLU A 177 -1.77 21.64 -12.12
CA GLU A 177 -3.12 21.88 -11.61
C GLU A 177 -3.61 20.75 -10.69
N ILE A 178 -3.33 19.48 -11.05
CA ILE A 178 -3.67 18.32 -10.21
C ILE A 178 -2.89 18.36 -8.88
N LEU A 179 -1.58 18.62 -8.94
CA LEU A 179 -0.73 18.66 -7.76
C LEU A 179 -1.08 19.84 -6.83
N GLU A 180 -1.50 20.97 -7.38
CA GLU A 180 -1.91 22.18 -6.65
C GLU A 180 -3.40 22.18 -6.23
N SER A 181 -4.19 21.21 -6.70
CA SER A 181 -5.62 21.08 -6.37
C SER A 181 -5.85 20.87 -4.86
N GLU A 182 -6.86 21.52 -4.30
CA GLU A 182 -7.35 21.29 -2.93
C GLU A 182 -8.44 20.21 -2.87
N TYR A 183 -8.91 19.74 -4.03
CA TYR A 183 -9.96 18.72 -4.13
C TYR A 183 -9.41 17.30 -4.27
N THR A 184 -8.24 17.17 -4.90
CA THR A 184 -7.55 15.89 -5.07
C THR A 184 -6.48 15.72 -3.99
N CYS A 185 -6.62 14.74 -3.12
CA CYS A 185 -5.62 14.42 -2.11
C CYS A 185 -4.43 13.68 -2.74
N LYS A 186 -3.21 14.18 -2.51
CA LYS A 186 -1.97 13.52 -2.92
C LYS A 186 -1.45 12.67 -1.77
N VAL A 187 -1.57 11.35 -1.91
CA VAL A 187 -0.99 10.39 -0.97
C VAL A 187 0.47 10.16 -1.36
N VAL A 188 1.37 10.41 -0.41
CA VAL A 188 2.82 10.29 -0.61
C VAL A 188 3.43 9.51 0.57
N HIS A 189 4.68 9.10 0.43
CA HIS A 189 5.46 8.54 1.52
C HIS A 189 6.82 9.25 1.58
N GLY A 190 7.08 9.98 2.66
CA GLY A 190 8.30 10.78 2.79
C GLY A 190 8.37 11.90 1.75
N GLY A 191 7.29 12.67 1.61
CA GLY A 191 7.09 13.63 0.52
C GLY A 191 7.97 14.89 0.58
N GLY A 192 8.67 15.13 1.69
CA GLY A 192 9.46 16.36 1.91
C GLY A 192 10.39 16.74 0.76
N PRO A 193 11.31 15.87 0.31
CA PRO A 193 12.19 16.15 -0.82
C PRO A 193 11.44 16.45 -2.13
N LEU A 194 10.38 15.70 -2.43
CA LEU A 194 9.55 15.93 -3.62
C LEU A 194 8.88 17.31 -3.58
N ILE A 195 8.28 17.67 -2.45
CA ILE A 195 7.62 18.97 -2.27
C ILE A 195 8.61 20.12 -2.43
N ASP A 196 9.81 20.01 -1.85
CA ASP A 196 10.85 21.06 -1.98
C ASP A 196 11.30 21.22 -3.44
N ILE A 197 11.52 20.12 -4.16
CA ILE A 197 11.94 20.13 -5.57
C ILE A 197 10.84 20.68 -6.48
N LEU A 198 9.59 20.25 -6.30
CA LEU A 198 8.42 20.79 -7.01
C LEU A 198 8.31 22.30 -6.83
N TYR A 199 8.43 22.78 -5.59
CA TYR A 199 8.33 24.20 -5.30
C TYR A 199 9.48 25.00 -5.93
N ARG A 200 10.73 24.60 -5.70
CA ARG A 200 11.90 25.39 -6.11
C ARG A 200 12.10 25.38 -7.61
N ASN A 201 12.05 24.20 -8.23
CA ASN A 201 12.51 23.98 -9.60
C ASN A 201 11.38 24.08 -10.61
N TYR A 202 10.14 23.82 -10.18
CA TYR A 202 8.98 23.76 -11.07
C TYR A 202 7.89 24.79 -10.73
N LYS A 203 8.03 25.52 -9.62
CA LYS A 203 7.02 26.47 -9.13
C LYS A 203 5.64 25.81 -8.99
N VAL A 204 5.65 24.59 -8.44
CA VAL A 204 4.47 23.79 -8.12
C VAL A 204 4.33 23.70 -6.60
N TYR A 205 3.23 24.21 -6.08
CA TYR A 205 2.86 24.14 -4.66
C TYR A 205 1.92 22.96 -4.41
N MET A 206 2.48 21.79 -4.10
CA MET A 206 1.66 20.62 -3.80
C MET A 206 0.75 20.89 -2.58
N LYS A 207 -0.57 20.81 -2.79
CA LYS A 207 -1.60 21.04 -1.75
C LYS A 207 -2.29 19.74 -1.35
N TYR A 208 -3.04 19.75 -0.25
CA TYR A 208 -3.84 18.60 0.21
C TYR A 208 -3.07 17.27 0.17
N VAL A 209 -2.00 17.20 0.95
CA VAL A 209 -1.09 16.05 0.98
C VAL A 209 -1.39 15.17 2.20
N PHE A 210 -1.48 13.87 1.97
CA PHE A 210 -1.46 12.85 3.02
C PHE A 210 -0.10 12.14 2.96
N ASP A 211 0.81 12.48 3.88
CA ASP A 211 2.12 11.84 3.96
C ASP A 211 2.06 10.65 4.92
N THR A 212 2.07 9.43 4.36
CA THR A 212 1.99 8.18 5.13
C THR A 212 3.14 8.00 6.10
N GLN A 213 4.34 8.55 5.83
CA GLN A 213 5.48 8.46 6.74
C GLN A 213 5.31 9.40 7.94
N VAL A 214 4.75 10.59 7.73
CA VAL A 214 4.41 11.51 8.83
C VAL A 214 3.26 10.94 9.66
N VAL A 215 2.26 10.35 9.02
CA VAL A 215 1.12 9.72 9.70
C VAL A 215 1.56 8.50 10.51
N ASP A 216 2.48 7.69 10.01
CA ASP A 216 3.12 6.60 10.76
C ASP A 216 3.68 7.09 12.10
N LEU A 217 4.44 8.19 12.08
CA LEU A 217 4.97 8.83 13.29
C LEU A 217 3.85 9.27 14.24
N ILE A 218 2.79 9.90 13.72
CA ILE A 218 1.64 10.32 14.54
C ILE A 218 0.99 9.12 15.24
N ILE A 219 0.73 8.03 14.50
CA ILE A 219 0.15 6.80 15.04
C ILE A 219 1.04 6.21 16.13
N GLU A 220 2.35 6.09 15.86
CA GLU A 220 3.31 5.54 16.83
C GLU A 220 3.43 6.41 18.08
N LYS A 221 3.43 7.74 17.93
CA LYS A 221 3.42 8.67 19.06
C LYS A 221 2.20 8.47 19.95
N ASN A 222 1.03 8.29 19.35
CA ASN A 222 -0.21 8.10 20.08
C ASN A 222 -0.24 6.73 20.78
N LYS A 223 0.22 5.67 20.10
CA LYS A 223 0.28 4.30 20.66
C LYS A 223 1.29 4.17 21.81
N LYS A 224 2.52 4.67 21.63
CA LYS A 224 3.66 4.39 22.52
C LYS A 224 4.05 5.57 23.41
N ARG A 225 3.41 6.74 23.25
CA ARG A 225 3.80 8.01 23.88
C ARG A 225 5.27 8.39 23.62
N LYS A 226 5.88 7.83 22.57
CA LYS A 226 7.27 8.03 22.16
C LYS A 226 7.36 8.05 20.64
N MET A 227 8.34 8.78 20.12
CA MET A 227 8.62 8.81 18.69
C MET A 227 9.52 7.65 18.28
N LEU A 228 9.36 7.17 17.06
CA LEU A 228 10.32 6.24 16.45
C LEU A 228 11.70 6.91 16.35
N SER A 229 12.75 6.12 16.52
CA SER A 229 14.14 6.57 16.35
C SER A 229 14.52 6.75 14.88
N GLN A 230 13.84 6.04 13.98
CA GLN A 230 14.04 6.09 12.54
C GLN A 230 12.67 6.08 11.85
N MET A 231 12.57 6.82 10.74
CA MET A 231 11.37 6.82 9.91
C MET A 231 11.32 5.52 9.12
N ARG A 232 10.15 4.88 9.08
CA ARG A 232 9.95 3.68 8.27
C ARG A 232 9.92 4.02 6.79
N ASP A 233 10.44 3.14 5.95
CA ASP A 233 10.18 3.19 4.52
C ASP A 233 8.77 2.64 4.17
N ILE A 234 8.41 2.73 2.89
CA ILE A 234 7.08 2.29 2.44
C ILE A 234 6.87 0.79 2.64
N SER A 235 7.90 -0.05 2.47
CA SER A 235 7.80 -1.50 2.66
C SER A 235 7.55 -1.82 4.14
N GLU A 236 8.29 -1.17 5.03
CA GLU A 236 8.13 -1.31 6.48
C GLU A 236 6.73 -0.88 6.96
N CYS A 237 6.17 0.19 6.39
CA CYS A 237 4.78 0.57 6.67
C CYS A 237 3.79 -0.48 6.13
N LEU A 238 3.98 -1.02 4.92
CA LEU A 238 3.09 -2.06 4.40
C LEU A 238 3.12 -3.33 5.26
N VAL A 239 4.28 -3.67 5.83
CA VAL A 239 4.42 -4.76 6.81
C VAL A 239 3.64 -4.43 8.08
N GLU A 240 3.87 -3.26 8.69
CA GLU A 240 3.22 -2.90 9.96
C GLU A 240 1.68 -2.87 9.85
N TYR A 241 1.17 -2.16 8.85
CA TYR A 241 -0.26 -1.82 8.79
C TYR A 241 -1.08 -2.88 8.05
N LEU A 242 -0.53 -3.41 6.96
CA LEU A 242 -1.24 -4.33 6.07
C LEU A 242 -0.72 -5.77 6.15
N ASN A 243 0.32 -6.03 6.94
CA ASN A 243 0.93 -7.35 7.08
C ASN A 243 1.38 -7.94 5.72
N PHE A 244 1.94 -7.08 4.86
CA PHE A 244 2.50 -7.49 3.57
C PHE A 244 3.88 -8.14 3.74
N PRO A 245 4.33 -8.98 2.79
CA PRO A 245 5.69 -9.51 2.82
C PRO A 245 6.73 -8.40 2.67
N SER A 246 7.75 -8.37 3.53
CA SER A 246 8.85 -7.39 3.47
C SER A 246 9.64 -7.42 2.16
N SER A 247 9.59 -8.55 1.44
CA SER A 247 10.23 -8.74 0.14
C SER A 247 9.46 -8.10 -1.03
N LEU A 248 8.21 -7.65 -0.83
CA LEU A 248 7.32 -7.19 -1.89
C LEU A 248 7.91 -6.02 -2.69
N LEU A 249 8.47 -5.02 -2.00
CA LEU A 249 9.03 -3.81 -2.61
C LEU A 249 10.56 -3.79 -2.62
N LYS A 250 11.22 -4.83 -2.08
CA LYS A 250 12.69 -4.88 -1.92
C LYS A 250 13.43 -4.54 -3.21
N ASN A 251 13.08 -5.22 -4.30
CA ASN A 251 13.74 -4.99 -5.59
C ASN A 251 13.53 -3.58 -6.15
N ALA A 252 12.41 -2.92 -5.82
CA ALA A 252 12.12 -1.57 -6.27
C ALA A 252 12.89 -0.53 -5.44
N LEU A 253 13.01 -0.76 -4.13
CA LEU A 253 13.78 0.09 -3.21
C LEU A 253 15.30 -0.03 -3.43
N ASP A 254 15.79 -1.20 -3.87
CA ASP A 254 17.21 -1.41 -4.20
C ASP A 254 17.66 -0.72 -5.51
N VAL A 255 16.74 -0.14 -6.29
CA VAL A 255 17.11 0.56 -7.53
C VAL A 255 17.72 1.93 -7.22
N THR A 256 18.96 2.11 -7.66
CA THR A 256 19.70 3.36 -7.46
C THR A 256 19.15 4.51 -8.32
N ILE A 257 19.38 5.75 -7.87
CA ILE A 257 19.04 6.98 -8.61
C ILE A 257 19.56 6.95 -10.06
N LYS A 258 20.81 6.51 -10.26
CA LYS A 258 21.42 6.39 -11.59
C LYS A 258 20.68 5.40 -12.50
N GLN A 259 20.20 4.29 -11.93
CA GLN A 259 19.43 3.30 -12.67
C GLN A 259 18.03 3.80 -13.04
N TRP A 260 17.40 4.64 -12.20
CA TRP A 260 16.15 5.34 -12.52
C TRP A 260 16.32 6.40 -13.61
N ALA A 261 17.49 7.03 -13.69
CA ALA A 261 17.81 8.03 -14.71
C ALA A 261 18.17 7.42 -16.07
N HIS A 262 18.57 6.15 -16.12
CA HIS A 262 18.99 5.50 -17.36
C HIS A 262 17.81 5.33 -18.34
N ARG A 263 18.09 5.52 -19.64
CA ARG A 263 17.13 5.32 -20.73
C ARG A 263 17.74 4.44 -21.84
N PRO A 264 16.95 3.58 -22.51
CA PRO A 264 15.51 3.36 -22.29
C PRO A 264 15.21 2.70 -20.93
N LEU A 265 14.05 3.01 -20.35
CA LEU A 265 13.63 2.40 -19.09
C LEU A 265 13.15 0.97 -19.36
N SER A 266 13.81 -0.03 -18.76
CA SER A 266 13.45 -1.45 -18.91
C SER A 266 12.09 -1.76 -18.29
N ASP A 267 11.35 -2.72 -18.84
CA ASP A 267 10.00 -3.10 -18.34
C ASP A 267 10.00 -3.53 -16.87
N ARG A 268 11.08 -4.20 -16.41
CA ARG A 268 11.26 -4.52 -14.99
C ARG A 268 11.28 -3.27 -14.10
N LYS A 269 11.93 -2.20 -14.54
CA LYS A 269 11.97 -0.93 -13.80
C LYS A 269 10.64 -0.20 -13.86
N LYS A 270 9.91 -0.26 -14.98
CA LYS A 270 8.54 0.27 -15.06
C LYS A 270 7.62 -0.43 -14.06
N LEU A 271 7.70 -1.77 -13.96
CA LEU A 271 6.98 -2.54 -12.95
C LEU A 271 7.37 -2.11 -11.52
N TYR A 272 8.66 -1.99 -11.23
CA TYR A 272 9.13 -1.55 -9.90
C TYR A 272 8.63 -0.14 -9.56
N ALA A 273 8.69 0.79 -10.51
CA ALA A 273 8.15 2.14 -10.34
C ALA A 273 6.65 2.10 -10.03
N SER A 274 5.91 1.26 -10.75
CA SER A 274 4.48 1.06 -10.54
C SER A 274 4.15 0.50 -9.15
N GLN A 275 4.92 -0.49 -8.69
CA GLN A 275 4.74 -1.10 -7.36
C GLN A 275 4.91 -0.08 -6.22
N LEU A 276 5.85 0.87 -6.34
CA LEU A 276 6.11 1.87 -5.30
C LEU A 276 4.94 2.83 -5.05
N VAL A 277 4.09 3.08 -6.05
CA VAL A 277 2.92 3.97 -5.90
C VAL A 277 1.62 3.20 -5.61
N THR A 278 1.52 1.97 -6.11
CA THR A 278 0.28 1.15 -6.14
C THR A 278 -0.40 1.06 -4.78
N TYR A 279 0.38 0.89 -3.72
CA TYR A 279 -0.14 0.59 -2.38
C TYR A 279 -0.38 1.82 -1.50
N LEU A 280 -0.05 3.03 -1.97
CA LEU A 280 -0.13 4.24 -1.15
C LEU A 280 -1.57 4.57 -0.72
N ILE A 281 -2.53 4.49 -1.65
CA ILE A 281 -3.94 4.82 -1.36
C ILE A 281 -4.49 3.86 -0.32
N THR A 282 -4.26 2.56 -0.47
CA THR A 282 -4.73 1.55 0.47
C THR A 282 -4.05 1.66 1.84
N LEU A 283 -2.75 1.96 1.88
CA LEU A 283 -2.03 2.24 3.12
C LEU A 283 -2.63 3.46 3.85
N LYS A 284 -2.93 4.54 3.11
CA LYS A 284 -3.60 5.72 3.65
C LYS A 284 -4.96 5.38 4.25
N GLU A 285 -5.76 4.57 3.56
CA GLU A 285 -7.08 4.17 4.07
C GLU A 285 -6.99 3.41 5.38
N ASP A 286 -6.03 2.50 5.50
CA ASP A 286 -5.82 1.74 6.74
C ASP A 286 -5.32 2.62 7.90
N MET A 287 -4.31 3.45 7.64
CA MET A 287 -3.83 4.45 8.60
C MET A 287 -4.95 5.40 9.04
N GLN A 288 -5.82 5.81 8.12
CA GLN A 288 -6.96 6.65 8.42
C GLN A 288 -7.96 5.96 9.37
N LYS A 289 -8.24 4.66 9.18
CA LYS A 289 -9.09 3.89 10.10
C LYS A 289 -8.51 3.87 11.51
N ILE A 290 -7.18 3.75 11.63
CA ILE A 290 -6.49 3.78 12.92
C ILE A 290 -6.62 5.16 13.58
N LEU A 291 -6.34 6.23 12.84
CA LEU A 291 -6.43 7.61 13.35
C LEU A 291 -7.85 7.96 13.85
N PHE A 292 -8.88 7.48 13.15
CA PHE A 292 -10.28 7.77 13.48
C PHE A 292 -10.97 6.64 14.27
N SER A 293 -10.21 5.68 14.82
CA SER A 293 -10.77 4.49 15.49
C SER A 293 -11.68 4.83 16.67
N GLU A 294 -11.30 5.78 17.53
CA GLU A 294 -12.14 6.22 18.65
C GLU A 294 -13.46 6.85 18.17
N MET A 295 -13.42 7.61 17.08
CA MET A 295 -14.61 8.21 16.47
C MET A 295 -15.52 7.14 15.89
N TYR A 296 -14.99 6.17 15.14
CA TYR A 296 -15.79 5.07 14.60
C TYR A 296 -16.43 4.23 15.69
N LYS A 297 -15.70 3.93 16.76
CA LYS A 297 -16.24 3.23 17.93
C LYS A 297 -17.38 4.01 18.60
N ALA A 298 -17.26 5.34 18.70
CA ALA A 298 -18.33 6.18 19.23
C ALA A 298 -19.59 6.13 18.35
N ILE A 299 -19.42 6.18 17.03
CA ILE A 299 -20.52 6.06 16.07
C ILE A 299 -21.21 4.69 16.20
N GLU A 300 -20.43 3.60 16.27
CA GLU A 300 -20.95 2.24 16.48
C GLU A 300 -21.75 2.12 17.78
N ASN A 301 -21.21 2.62 18.89
CA ASN A 301 -21.90 2.61 20.18
C ASN A 301 -23.26 3.33 20.11
N VAL A 302 -23.33 4.47 19.42
CA VAL A 302 -24.59 5.22 19.23
C VAL A 302 -25.58 4.42 18.39
N HIS A 303 -25.12 3.79 17.30
CA HIS A 303 -25.98 2.93 16.47
C HIS A 303 -26.49 1.71 17.24
N ASP A 304 -25.62 1.02 17.97
CA ASP A 304 -25.97 -0.13 18.82
C ASP A 304 -27.02 0.25 19.86
N HIS A 305 -26.86 1.41 20.49
CA HIS A 305 -27.85 1.94 21.41
C HIS A 305 -29.24 2.05 20.76
N TYR A 306 -29.34 2.52 19.51
CA TYR A 306 -30.61 2.53 18.77
C TYR A 306 -31.10 1.13 18.38
N TYR A 307 -30.21 0.21 17.99
CA TYR A 307 -30.61 -1.15 17.62
C TYR A 307 -31.25 -1.94 18.77
N TYR A 308 -30.79 -1.71 20.01
CA TYR A 308 -31.30 -2.42 21.19
C TYR A 308 -32.49 -1.73 21.87
N MET A 309 -32.96 -0.58 21.38
CA MET A 309 -34.18 0.05 21.90
C MET A 309 -35.43 -0.76 21.56
N ASN A 310 -36.38 -0.79 22.49
CA ASN A 310 -37.74 -1.23 22.16
C ASN A 310 -38.47 -0.15 21.34
N CYS A 311 -39.55 -0.55 20.66
CA CYS A 311 -40.29 0.33 19.75
C CYS A 311 -40.87 1.58 20.44
N TYR A 312 -41.24 1.49 21.72
CA TYR A 312 -41.80 2.61 22.47
C TYR A 312 -40.74 3.68 22.75
N ASP A 313 -39.59 3.27 23.29
CA ASP A 313 -38.48 4.19 23.62
C ASP A 313 -37.89 4.82 22.36
N PHE A 314 -37.75 4.03 21.29
CA PHE A 314 -37.33 4.54 19.99
C PHE A 314 -38.28 5.62 19.47
N SER A 315 -39.60 5.35 19.47
CA SER A 315 -40.61 6.30 18.99
C SER A 315 -40.70 7.55 19.87
N LYS A 316 -40.46 7.43 21.18
CA LYS A 316 -40.39 8.57 22.09
C LYS A 316 -39.17 9.44 21.75
N LYS A 317 -37.98 8.85 21.65
CA LYS A 317 -36.75 9.57 21.29
C LYS A 317 -36.81 10.23 19.92
N MET A 318 -37.39 9.59 18.90
CA MET A 318 -37.52 10.21 17.58
C MET A 318 -38.45 11.44 17.55
N ARG A 319 -39.36 11.57 18.53
CA ARG A 319 -40.19 12.76 18.70
C ARG A 319 -39.45 13.85 19.49
N ASP A 320 -38.69 13.45 20.50
CA ASP A 320 -37.87 14.33 21.31
C ASP A 320 -36.53 14.57 20.59
N ASN A 321 -36.47 15.56 19.69
CA ASN A 321 -35.26 15.93 18.91
C ASN A 321 -34.16 16.61 19.77
N SER A 322 -33.89 16.06 20.95
CA SER A 322 -32.90 16.49 21.92
C SER A 322 -31.87 15.38 22.16
N VAL A 323 -30.61 15.75 22.36
CA VAL A 323 -29.57 14.81 22.79
C VAL A 323 -29.88 14.38 24.23
N SER A 324 -30.08 13.09 24.43
CA SER A 324 -30.36 12.51 25.74
C SER A 324 -29.06 12.14 26.48
N GLU A 325 -29.07 12.13 27.81
CA GLU A 325 -27.88 11.87 28.64
C GLU A 325 -27.18 10.54 28.32
N ASP A 326 -27.96 9.53 27.93
CA ASP A 326 -27.46 8.22 27.52
C ASP A 326 -26.75 8.26 26.17
N ILE A 327 -27.13 9.14 25.23
CA ILE A 327 -26.36 9.39 24.00
C ILE A 327 -25.08 10.17 24.32
N GLU A 328 -25.19 11.21 25.16
CA GLU A 328 -24.05 12.04 25.56
C GLU A 328 -22.92 11.20 26.17
N LYS A 329 -23.26 10.22 27.01
CA LYS A 329 -22.30 9.29 27.63
C LYS A 329 -21.54 8.39 26.64
N LEU A 330 -22.07 8.18 25.43
CA LEU A 330 -21.44 7.33 24.40
C LEU A 330 -20.47 8.09 23.50
N ILE A 331 -20.53 9.43 23.50
CA ILE A 331 -19.71 10.29 22.65
C ILE A 331 -18.49 10.75 23.46
N PRO A 332 -17.26 10.32 23.11
CA PRO A 332 -16.06 10.74 23.83
C PRO A 332 -15.66 12.17 23.44
N MET A 333 -15.03 12.87 24.38
CA MET A 333 -14.27 14.09 24.07
C MET A 333 -12.97 13.70 23.35
N LEU A 334 -12.93 13.92 22.04
CA LEU A 334 -11.73 13.70 21.23
C LEU A 334 -10.70 14.80 21.52
N ASN A 335 -9.43 14.43 21.65
CA ASN A 335 -8.30 15.33 21.97
C ASN A 335 -8.45 16.09 23.31
N LYS A 336 -8.27 15.38 24.44
CA LYS A 336 -8.05 16.03 25.74
C LYS A 336 -6.76 16.87 25.68
N SER A 337 -6.87 18.14 25.31
CA SER A 337 -5.82 19.12 25.55
C SER A 337 -5.64 19.25 27.06
N SER A 338 -4.39 19.33 27.49
CA SER A 338 -3.93 19.62 28.84
C SER A 338 -4.48 20.95 29.38
N LEU A 339 -5.74 20.97 29.78
CA LEU A 339 -6.38 22.05 30.52
C LEU A 339 -6.70 21.66 31.98
N ASP A 340 -6.41 20.41 32.38
CA ASP A 340 -6.70 19.89 33.73
C ASP A 340 -5.47 19.85 34.66
N THR A 341 -4.42 20.61 34.38
CA THR A 341 -3.25 20.71 35.29
C THR A 341 -3.01 22.14 35.72
N GLU A 342 -3.98 22.79 36.37
CA GLU A 342 -3.69 24.00 37.15
C GLU A 342 -4.75 24.36 38.21
N THR A 343 -5.27 23.39 38.97
CA THR A 343 -5.93 23.72 40.25
C THR A 343 -5.74 22.57 41.25
N GLU A 344 -4.55 22.43 41.80
CA GLU A 344 -4.33 21.90 43.16
C GLU A 344 -2.85 22.09 43.54
N ASN A 345 -2.53 23.26 44.09
CA ASN A 345 -1.47 23.38 45.08
C ASN A 345 -1.64 24.67 45.89
N VAL A 346 -2.47 24.58 46.93
CA VAL A 346 -2.41 25.45 48.10
C VAL A 346 -1.72 24.64 49.19
N GLY A 347 -0.56 25.11 49.67
CA GLY A 347 0.04 24.48 50.85
C GLY A 347 1.53 24.75 51.10
N SER A 348 1.85 26.01 51.46
CA SER A 348 2.86 26.39 52.47
C SER A 348 4.26 25.75 52.47
N VAL A 349 5.31 26.55 52.22
CA VAL A 349 6.45 26.68 53.15
C VAL A 349 6.98 28.12 53.11
N SER A 350 7.17 28.66 54.31
CA SER A 350 7.68 29.98 54.69
C SER A 350 9.20 30.13 54.58
N SER A 351 9.66 31.39 54.59
CA SER A 351 11.01 31.91 54.94
C SER A 351 12.11 31.57 53.92
N SER A 352 13.09 32.42 53.58
CA SER A 352 13.59 33.70 54.10
C SER A 352 14.68 34.18 53.13
N GLY A 353 14.88 35.50 52.99
CA GLY A 353 16.23 36.06 52.85
C GLY A 353 16.70 36.56 51.47
N THR A 354 16.76 37.89 51.38
CA THR A 354 17.97 38.65 50.99
C THR A 354 18.28 38.87 49.50
N ASN A 355 17.92 40.07 49.03
CA ASN A 355 18.73 41.09 48.34
C ASN A 355 19.70 40.71 47.18
N VAL A 356 19.55 41.46 46.07
CA VAL A 356 20.56 42.34 45.41
C VAL A 356 20.38 42.35 43.86
N GLN A 357 19.80 43.46 43.38
CA GLN A 357 20.36 44.42 42.42
C GLN A 357 20.99 43.96 41.08
N LYS A 358 20.38 44.46 40.00
CA LYS A 358 20.94 44.97 38.71
C LYS A 358 22.25 44.38 38.17
N MET A 359 22.17 43.86 36.95
CA MET A 359 22.83 44.46 35.78
C MET A 359 22.08 44.11 34.50
#